data_AF-A0A8S2WDW1-F1
#
_entry.id   AF-A0A8S2WDW1-F1
#
_cell.length_a   1.000
_cell.length_b   1.000
_cell.length_c   1.000
_cell.angle_alpha   90.00
_cell.angle_beta   90.00
_cell.angle_gamma   90.00
#
_symmetry.space_group_name_H-M   'P 1'
#
loop_
_entity.id
_entity.type
_entity.pdbx_description
1 polymer ?
#
loop_
_entity_poly.entity_id
_entity_poly.type
_entity_poly.pdbx_seq_one_letter_code
_entity_poly.pdbx_strand_id
1 'polypeptide(L)'
;MTGRISLKQIQKPPNKKIKSKNLSANLETEGADQPRAQWYWKSNSDPWSNGSEEWTKYSDIESAIIEEAFNRKNKTKLAEMDNYWINLNDSIQISKSDPNKHRQIKWVLTSRNGSQGLREERFFVTPALSKTFNDDWGKEAYIFLSQWRKDKELSDAEIVEQAANGIIIEGEQLGQHCNSQYLARQLIA
;
A
#
# COMPACT_ATOMS: atom_id res chain seq x y z
N MET A 1 2.37 15.58 63.77
CA MET A 1 1.52 14.51 63.19
C MET A 1 2.06 14.18 61.82
N THR A 2 2.94 13.19 61.73
CA THR A 2 3.67 12.80 60.50
C THR A 2 3.09 11.48 59.99
N GLY A 3 2.32 11.56 58.90
CA GLY A 3 1.71 10.39 58.26
C GLY A 3 2.72 9.62 57.42
N ARG A 4 2.95 8.35 57.76
CA ARG A 4 3.69 7.38 56.93
C ARG A 4 2.79 6.85 55.83
N ILE A 5 3.17 7.06 54.57
CA ILE A 5 2.54 6.42 53.41
C ILE A 5 3.27 5.10 53.16
N SER A 6 2.51 4.00 53.16
CA SER A 6 2.98 2.64 52.94
C SER A 6 3.08 2.35 51.44
N LEU A 7 4.30 2.10 50.95
CA LEU A 7 4.58 1.65 49.58
C LEU A 7 4.21 0.17 49.45
N LYS A 8 3.08 -0.10 48.79
CA LYS A 8 2.71 -1.46 48.37
C LYS A 8 3.67 -1.95 47.29
N GLN A 9 4.22 -3.14 47.51
CA GLN A 9 5.10 -3.85 46.59
C GLN A 9 4.39 -4.14 45.25
N ILE A 10 4.97 -3.66 44.16
CA ILE A 10 4.56 -4.00 42.79
C ILE A 10 5.18 -5.36 42.45
N GLN A 11 4.35 -6.40 42.35
CA GLN A 11 4.77 -7.71 41.86
C GLN A 11 5.11 -7.62 40.37
N LYS A 12 6.34 -8.01 40.01
CA LYS A 12 6.78 -8.14 38.62
C LYS A 12 6.03 -9.30 37.93
N PRO A 13 5.55 -9.12 36.68
CA PRO A 13 4.94 -10.21 35.93
C PRO A 13 5.99 -11.26 35.51
N PRO A 14 5.57 -12.53 35.32
CA PRO A 14 6.47 -13.63 35.01
C PRO A 14 7.06 -13.51 33.61
N ASN A 15 8.39 -13.60 33.58
CA ASN A 15 9.25 -13.50 32.41
C ASN A 15 9.12 -14.78 31.56
N LYS A 16 8.20 -14.81 30.59
CA LYS A 16 8.09 -15.89 29.61
C LYS A 16 9.22 -15.75 28.56
N LYS A 17 10.27 -16.54 28.73
CA LYS A 17 11.31 -16.74 27.70
C LYS A 17 10.67 -17.34 26.44
N ILE A 18 10.47 -16.52 25.42
CA ILE A 18 10.15 -16.98 24.07
C ILE A 18 11.44 -17.58 23.51
N LYS A 19 11.45 -18.90 23.31
CA LYS A 19 12.52 -19.60 22.61
C LYS A 19 12.49 -19.16 21.14
N SER A 20 13.44 -18.35 20.72
CA SER A 20 13.75 -18.11 19.32
C SER A 20 14.32 -19.41 18.72
N LYS A 21 13.46 -20.19 18.05
CA LYS A 21 13.95 -21.23 17.15
C LYS A 21 14.46 -20.55 15.89
N ASN A 22 15.77 -20.58 15.71
CA ASN A 22 16.40 -20.36 14.41
C ASN A 22 15.88 -21.44 13.45
N LEU A 23 15.03 -21.06 12.50
CA LEU A 23 14.80 -21.82 11.27
C LEU A 23 15.50 -21.09 10.13
N SER A 24 16.80 -21.34 10.02
CA SER A 24 17.50 -21.30 8.74
C SER A 24 17.30 -22.66 8.09
N ALA A 25 16.28 -22.77 7.25
CA ALA A 25 16.09 -23.87 6.32
C ALA A 25 15.65 -23.29 4.98
N ASN A 26 16.54 -23.38 4.00
CA ASN A 26 16.25 -23.15 2.60
C ASN A 26 15.09 -24.06 2.19
N LEU A 27 13.97 -23.45 1.80
CA LEU A 27 12.86 -24.11 1.13
C LEU A 27 12.51 -23.25 -0.09
N GLU A 28 13.10 -23.61 -1.23
CA GLU A 28 12.52 -23.32 -2.53
C GLU A 28 11.18 -24.08 -2.57
N THR A 29 10.12 -23.42 -2.12
CA THR A 29 8.75 -23.92 -2.21
C THR A 29 8.07 -23.10 -3.30
N GLU A 30 7.94 -23.71 -4.48
CA GLU A 30 7.04 -23.21 -5.52
C GLU A 30 5.62 -23.04 -4.92
N GLY A 31 5.07 -21.84 -5.06
CA GLY A 31 3.63 -21.59 -4.98
C GLY A 31 2.97 -21.59 -3.59
N ALA A 32 3.72 -21.41 -2.49
CA ALA A 32 3.06 -21.16 -1.21
C ALA A 32 2.32 -19.82 -1.26
N ASP A 33 1.00 -19.87 -1.20
CA ASP A 33 0.11 -18.73 -1.30
C ASP A 33 0.31 -17.81 -0.08
N GLN A 34 1.21 -16.84 -0.21
CA GLN A 34 1.50 -15.91 0.86
C GLN A 34 0.26 -15.04 1.10
N PRO A 35 -0.24 -14.98 2.33
CA PRO A 35 -1.44 -14.21 2.62
C PRO A 35 -1.18 -12.72 2.37
N ARG A 36 -2.12 -12.05 1.69
CA ARG A 36 -1.98 -10.62 1.35
C ARG A 36 -2.68 -9.78 2.40
N ALA A 37 -1.95 -8.81 2.96
CA ALA A 37 -2.51 -7.77 3.80
C ALA A 37 -3.42 -6.85 2.97
N GLN A 38 -4.64 -6.59 3.46
CA GLN A 38 -5.58 -5.67 2.84
C GLN A 38 -6.15 -4.71 3.89
N TRP A 39 -6.14 -3.42 3.56
CA TRP A 39 -6.70 -2.36 4.39
C TRP A 39 -8.12 -1.99 3.92
N TYR A 40 -8.98 -1.69 4.89
CA TYR A 40 -10.37 -1.26 4.67
C TYR A 40 -10.72 -0.08 5.57
N TRP A 41 -11.71 0.71 5.15
CA TRP A 41 -12.32 1.77 5.95
C TRP A 41 -13.83 1.59 6.03
N LYS A 42 -14.43 2.04 7.15
CA LYS A 42 -15.87 1.95 7.39
C LYS A 42 -16.62 3.01 6.57
N SER A 43 -17.38 2.57 5.57
CA SER A 43 -17.98 3.42 4.54
C SER A 43 -19.41 3.84 4.80
N ASN A 44 -20.03 3.36 5.88
CA ASN A 44 -21.34 3.82 6.34
C ASN A 44 -21.44 5.37 6.34
N SER A 45 -22.61 5.88 5.94
CA SER A 45 -22.90 7.32 5.97
C SER A 45 -22.92 7.87 7.40
N ASP A 46 -23.45 7.07 8.33
CA ASP A 46 -23.36 7.30 9.77
C ASP A 46 -22.42 6.26 10.42
N PRO A 47 -21.22 6.66 10.87
CA PRO A 47 -20.24 5.79 11.52
C PRO A 47 -20.76 5.07 12.78
N TRP A 48 -21.77 5.65 13.45
CA TRP A 48 -22.33 5.18 14.72
C TRP A 48 -23.70 4.51 14.57
N SER A 49 -24.20 4.38 13.34
CA SER A 49 -25.44 3.66 13.09
C SER A 49 -25.29 2.16 13.42
N ASN A 50 -26.34 1.59 14.02
CA ASN A 50 -26.44 0.15 14.31
C ASN A 50 -26.79 -0.69 13.06
N GLY A 51 -26.60 -0.14 11.86
CA GLY A 51 -26.87 -0.83 10.60
C GLY A 51 -25.81 -1.88 10.25
N SER A 52 -25.96 -2.53 9.10
CA SER A 52 -24.92 -3.40 8.55
C SER A 52 -23.64 -2.61 8.30
N GLU A 53 -22.52 -3.07 8.84
CA GLU A 53 -21.24 -2.43 8.61
C GLU A 53 -20.79 -2.60 7.15
N GLU A 54 -20.61 -1.48 6.47
CA GLU A 54 -20.07 -1.43 5.12
C GLU A 54 -18.59 -1.09 5.22
N TRP A 55 -17.75 -1.92 4.61
CA TRP A 55 -16.30 -1.76 4.61
C TRP A 55 -15.82 -1.67 3.17
N THR A 56 -15.21 -0.54 2.82
CA THR A 56 -14.66 -0.31 1.49
C THR A 56 -13.15 -0.54 1.53
N LYS A 57 -12.61 -1.20 0.50
CA LYS A 57 -11.17 -1.40 0.34
C LYS A 57 -10.50 -0.08 0.01
N TYR A 58 -9.32 0.16 0.59
CA TYR A 58 -8.41 1.15 0.02
C TYR A 58 -7.90 0.66 -1.35
N SER A 59 -7.51 1.59 -2.20
CA SER A 59 -6.81 1.25 -3.45
C SER A 59 -5.49 0.51 -3.15
N ASP A 60 -4.93 -0.15 -4.16
CA ASP A 60 -3.65 -0.86 -4.00
C ASP A 60 -2.51 0.07 -3.56
N ILE A 61 -2.47 1.29 -4.13
CA ILE A 61 -1.46 2.31 -3.81
C ILE A 61 -1.63 2.81 -2.38
N GLU A 62 -2.84 3.22 -2.00
CA GLU A 62 -3.13 3.66 -0.63
C GLU A 62 -2.84 2.55 0.37
N SER A 63 -3.24 1.32 0.08
CA SER A 63 -2.96 0.16 0.95
C SER A 63 -1.46 -0.03 1.14
N ALA A 64 -0.66 0.14 0.08
CA ALA A 64 0.80 0.03 0.18
C ALA A 64 1.41 1.17 1.01
N ILE A 65 0.92 2.41 0.85
CA ILE A 65 1.33 3.55 1.69
C ILE A 65 1.01 3.29 3.17
N ILE A 66 -0.20 2.80 3.46
CA ILE A 66 -0.62 2.46 4.84
C ILE A 66 0.28 1.36 5.42
N GLU A 67 0.53 0.31 4.64
CA GLU A 67 1.34 -0.83 5.04
C GLU A 67 2.79 -0.42 5.31
N GLU A 68 3.37 0.45 4.47
CA GLU A 68 4.71 1.01 4.72
C GLU A 68 4.73 1.81 6.03
N ALA A 69 3.73 2.68 6.25
CA ALA A 69 3.63 3.45 7.48
C ALA A 69 3.43 2.57 8.72
N PHE A 70 2.70 1.46 8.59
CA PHE A 70 2.47 0.48 9.64
C PHE A 70 3.74 -0.28 10.03
N ASN A 71 4.57 -0.61 9.04
CA ASN A 71 5.81 -1.37 9.22
C ASN A 71 7.01 -0.52 9.67
N ARG A 72 6.92 0.81 9.62
CA ARG A 72 7.94 1.70 10.20
C ARG A 72 8.08 1.45 11.70
N LYS A 73 9.33 1.35 12.18
CA LYS A 73 9.65 1.12 13.62
C LYS A 73 9.37 2.34 14.53
N ASN A 74 8.87 3.44 13.98
CA ASN A 74 8.64 4.68 14.71
C ASN A 74 7.36 4.60 15.58
N LYS A 75 7.33 5.37 16.67
CA LYS A 75 6.19 5.39 17.61
C LYS A 75 4.96 6.09 17.03
N THR A 76 5.16 7.03 16.11
CA THR A 76 4.09 7.77 15.44
C THR A 76 3.69 7.02 14.17
N LYS A 77 2.69 6.13 14.28
CA LYS A 77 2.12 5.41 13.14
C LYS A 77 1.04 6.27 12.46
N LEU A 78 1.46 7.42 11.95
CA LEU A 78 0.60 8.33 11.17
C LEU A 78 0.97 8.18 9.69
N ALA A 79 -0.01 7.88 8.85
CA ALA A 79 0.14 7.90 7.39
C ALA A 79 -0.58 9.13 6.83
N GLU A 80 0.10 9.87 5.95
CA GLU A 80 -0.48 10.98 5.22
C GLU A 80 -1.07 10.50 3.90
N MET A 81 -2.29 10.95 3.59
CA MET A 81 -2.96 10.74 2.30
C MET A 81 -3.44 12.08 1.75
N ASP A 82 -3.83 12.13 0.49
CA ASP A 82 -4.23 13.37 -0.17
C ASP A 82 -5.36 14.10 0.56
N ASN A 83 -6.43 13.37 0.90
CA ASN A 83 -7.65 13.93 1.46
C ASN A 83 -7.85 13.65 2.95
N TYR A 84 -6.96 12.88 3.58
CA TYR A 84 -7.12 12.44 4.96
C TYR A 84 -5.79 12.04 5.61
N TRP A 85 -5.81 11.91 6.92
CA TRP A 85 -4.74 11.31 7.71
C TRP A 85 -5.21 9.96 8.23
N ILE A 86 -4.30 9.00 8.35
CA ILE A 86 -4.59 7.72 9.01
C ILE A 86 -3.73 7.61 10.25
N ASN A 87 -4.38 7.58 11.41
CA ASN A 87 -3.76 7.23 12.66
C ASN A 87 -3.92 5.72 12.90
N LEU A 88 -2.84 4.98 12.69
CA LEU A 88 -2.81 3.52 12.80
C LEU A 88 -2.75 3.03 14.26
N ASN A 89 -2.40 3.90 15.21
CA ASN A 89 -2.45 3.54 16.63
C ASN A 89 -3.90 3.39 17.09
N ASP A 90 -4.74 4.34 16.66
CA ASP A 90 -6.17 4.35 17.01
C ASP A 90 -7.03 3.64 15.95
N SER A 91 -6.44 3.24 14.82
CA SER A 91 -7.13 2.66 13.67
C SER A 91 -8.27 3.55 13.16
N ILE A 92 -7.96 4.84 12.98
CA ILE A 92 -8.91 5.86 12.54
C ILE A 92 -8.33 6.65 11.35
N GLN A 93 -9.15 6.87 10.35
CA GLN A 93 -8.99 7.84 9.30
C GLN A 93 -9.65 9.17 9.71
N ILE A 94 -8.95 10.30 9.52
CA ILE A 94 -9.40 11.66 9.86
C ILE A 94 -9.38 12.49 8.59
N SER A 95 -10.53 13.07 8.19
CA SER A 95 -10.60 13.93 7.00
C SER A 95 -9.76 15.20 7.15
N LYS A 96 -9.02 15.59 6.10
CA LYS A 96 -8.28 16.87 6.05
C LYS A 96 -9.22 18.07 5.91
N SER A 97 -10.35 17.89 5.21
CA SER A 97 -11.33 18.96 4.99
C SER A 97 -12.26 19.18 6.19
N ASP A 98 -12.47 18.15 7.00
CA ASP A 98 -13.36 18.20 8.17
C ASP A 98 -12.78 17.35 9.31
N PRO A 99 -12.03 17.95 10.23
CA PRO A 99 -11.36 17.24 11.31
C PRO A 99 -12.29 16.50 12.27
N ASN A 100 -13.61 16.73 12.22
CA ASN A 100 -14.59 15.99 13.03
C ASN A 100 -15.10 14.73 12.32
N LYS A 101 -14.85 14.60 11.01
CA LYS A 101 -15.21 13.40 10.24
C LYS A 101 -14.13 12.34 10.39
N HIS A 102 -14.44 11.36 11.23
CA HIS A 102 -13.59 10.19 11.47
C HIS A 102 -14.23 8.93 10.91
N ARG A 103 -13.40 8.02 10.42
CA ARG A 103 -13.84 6.68 9.98
C ARG A 103 -12.92 5.64 10.56
N GLN A 104 -13.47 4.53 11.04
CA GLN A 104 -12.67 3.40 11.50
C GLN A 104 -11.98 2.72 10.31
N ILE A 105 -10.79 2.20 10.54
CA ILE A 105 -10.05 1.40 9.59
C ILE A 105 -9.74 0.02 10.17
N LYS A 106 -9.51 -0.96 9.30
CA LYS A 106 -9.08 -2.29 9.74
C LYS A 106 -8.10 -2.92 8.75
N TRP A 107 -7.22 -3.73 9.31
CA TRP A 107 -6.29 -4.58 8.60
C TRP A 107 -6.82 -6.01 8.58
N VAL A 108 -6.89 -6.62 7.40
CA VAL A 108 -7.34 -8.00 7.22
C VAL A 108 -6.31 -8.77 6.42
N LEU A 109 -5.86 -9.88 7.00
CA LEU A 109 -5.03 -10.84 6.30
C LEU A 109 -5.92 -11.74 5.43
N THR A 110 -5.84 -11.58 4.12
CA THR A 110 -6.69 -12.34 3.19
C THR A 110 -5.90 -13.51 2.61
N SER A 111 -6.45 -14.72 2.69
CA SER A 111 -5.93 -15.87 1.93
C SER A 111 -6.16 -15.60 0.45
N ARG A 112 -5.16 -15.81 -0.40
CA ARG A 112 -5.29 -15.59 -1.84
C ARG A 112 -5.97 -16.83 -2.45
N ASN A 113 -7.24 -16.99 -2.10
CA ASN A 113 -8.14 -17.84 -2.87
C ASN A 113 -8.21 -17.22 -4.28
N GLY A 114 -7.55 -17.87 -5.24
CA GLY A 114 -6.98 -17.30 -6.48
C GLY A 114 -7.92 -16.66 -7.50
N SER A 115 -9.15 -16.31 -7.14
CA SER A 115 -10.14 -15.71 -8.05
C SER A 115 -10.52 -14.26 -7.72
N GLN A 116 -10.27 -13.75 -6.51
CA GLN A 116 -10.61 -12.36 -6.17
C GLN A 116 -9.53 -11.37 -6.64
N GLY A 117 -9.66 -10.86 -7.87
CA GLY A 117 -8.86 -9.74 -8.36
C GLY A 117 -8.29 -9.91 -9.76
N LEU A 118 -8.47 -11.08 -10.38
CA LEU A 118 -8.26 -11.19 -11.82
C LEU A 118 -9.45 -10.50 -12.49
N ARG A 119 -9.14 -9.50 -13.32
CA ARG A 119 -10.06 -8.99 -14.32
C ARG A 119 -10.35 -10.12 -15.30
N GLU A 120 -11.37 -10.94 -15.03
CA GLU A 120 -11.74 -12.10 -15.85
C GLU A 120 -11.87 -11.69 -17.33
N GLU A 121 -12.31 -10.45 -17.59
CA GLU A 121 -12.40 -9.86 -18.92
C GLU A 121 -11.05 -9.79 -19.68
N ARG A 122 -9.92 -9.71 -18.97
CA ARG A 122 -8.56 -9.71 -19.55
C ARG A 122 -8.02 -11.11 -19.85
N PHE A 123 -8.66 -12.14 -19.33
CA PHE A 123 -8.28 -13.54 -19.54
C PHE A 123 -9.21 -14.26 -20.50
N PHE A 124 -10.17 -13.57 -21.12
CA PHE A 124 -10.85 -14.12 -22.29
C PHE A 124 -9.82 -14.34 -23.37
N VAL A 125 -9.63 -15.61 -23.71
CA VAL A 125 -8.88 -16.04 -24.89
C VAL A 125 -9.59 -15.43 -26.09
N THR A 126 -9.08 -14.29 -26.56
CA THR A 126 -9.41 -13.81 -27.89
C THR A 126 -9.00 -14.95 -28.83
N PRO A 127 -9.86 -15.42 -29.76
CA PRO A 127 -9.44 -16.44 -30.72
C PRO A 127 -8.12 -16.01 -31.32
N ALA A 128 -7.13 -16.90 -31.30
CA ALA A 128 -5.73 -16.58 -31.62
C ALA A 128 -5.67 -15.66 -32.83
N LEU A 129 -5.41 -14.36 -32.59
CA LEU A 129 -5.00 -13.47 -33.66
C LEU A 129 -3.73 -14.11 -34.23
N SER A 130 -3.79 -14.54 -35.48
CA SER A 130 -2.68 -15.24 -36.16
C SER A 130 -1.39 -14.43 -36.21
N LYS A 131 -1.44 -13.16 -35.81
CA LYS A 131 -0.29 -12.31 -35.53
C LYS A 131 -0.13 -12.14 -34.02
N THR A 132 0.99 -12.63 -33.49
CA THR A 132 1.45 -12.26 -32.16
C THR A 132 1.64 -10.75 -32.09
N PHE A 133 1.36 -10.15 -30.93
CA PHE A 133 1.51 -8.71 -30.66
C PHE A 133 2.94 -8.16 -30.87
N ASN A 134 3.91 -9.03 -31.21
CA ASN A 134 5.33 -8.76 -31.24
C ASN A 134 5.90 -8.36 -32.61
N ASP A 135 5.25 -8.68 -33.73
CA ASP A 135 5.98 -8.64 -35.01
C ASP A 135 6.12 -7.24 -35.64
N ASP A 136 5.11 -6.39 -35.46
CA ASP A 136 5.02 -5.07 -36.11
C ASP A 136 5.13 -3.91 -35.07
N TRP A 137 4.31 -3.93 -34.02
CA TRP A 137 4.31 -2.88 -32.98
C TRP A 137 5.56 -2.86 -32.10
N GLY A 138 6.12 -4.03 -31.78
CA GLY A 138 7.35 -4.13 -31.00
C GLY A 138 8.52 -3.42 -31.69
N LYS A 139 8.59 -3.52 -33.02
CA LYS A 139 9.63 -2.85 -33.82
C LYS A 139 9.39 -1.36 -33.91
N GLU A 140 8.16 -0.91 -34.20
CA GLU A 140 7.85 0.52 -34.32
C GLU A 140 8.00 1.26 -32.98
N ALA A 141 7.50 0.68 -31.88
CA ALA A 141 7.68 1.26 -30.54
C ALA A 141 9.15 1.28 -30.14
N TYR A 142 9.91 0.23 -30.46
CA TYR A 142 11.36 0.19 -30.22
C TYR A 142 12.10 1.25 -31.06
N ILE A 143 11.73 1.43 -32.33
CA ILE A 143 12.30 2.47 -33.19
C ILE A 143 11.99 3.86 -32.62
N PHE A 144 10.75 4.12 -32.23
CA PHE A 144 10.38 5.39 -31.61
C PHE A 144 11.17 5.65 -30.32
N LEU A 145 11.21 4.68 -29.39
CA LEU A 145 11.93 4.84 -28.14
C LEU A 145 13.43 5.00 -28.35
N SER A 146 14.02 4.25 -29.28
CA SER A 146 15.45 4.37 -29.60
C SER A 146 15.80 5.69 -30.29
N GLN A 147 14.93 6.21 -31.16
CA GLN A 147 15.12 7.52 -31.77
C GLN A 147 14.94 8.64 -30.75
N TRP A 148 13.88 8.59 -29.95
CA TRP A 148 13.64 9.56 -28.87
C TRP A 148 14.81 9.61 -27.88
N ARG A 149 15.39 8.46 -27.51
CA ARG A 149 16.61 8.38 -26.69
C ARG A 149 17.80 9.07 -27.35
N LYS A 150 18.03 8.82 -28.65
CA LYS A 150 19.12 9.46 -29.40
C LYS A 150 18.95 10.98 -29.47
N ASP A 151 17.73 11.45 -29.74
CA ASP A 151 17.44 12.87 -29.89
C ASP A 151 17.58 13.66 -28.58
N LYS A 152 17.43 12.97 -27.44
CA LYS A 152 17.50 13.58 -26.11
C LYS A 152 18.86 13.48 -25.45
N GLU A 153 19.74 12.59 -25.92
CA GLU A 153 21.04 12.30 -25.32
C GLU A 153 20.97 12.01 -23.80
N LEU A 154 19.83 11.49 -23.33
CA LEU A 154 19.61 11.19 -21.92
C LEU A 154 20.08 9.79 -21.57
N SER A 155 20.70 9.67 -20.40
CA SER A 155 20.95 8.40 -19.74
C SER A 155 19.64 7.74 -19.29
N ASP A 156 19.67 6.41 -19.08
CA ASP A 156 18.51 5.68 -18.55
C ASP A 156 18.05 6.23 -17.19
N ALA A 157 18.98 6.70 -16.35
CA ALA A 157 18.67 7.31 -15.06
C ALA A 157 17.87 8.62 -15.22
N GLU A 158 18.29 9.49 -16.15
CA GLU A 158 17.57 10.75 -16.42
C GLU A 158 16.18 10.50 -17.03
N ILE A 159 16.03 9.45 -17.84
CA ILE A 159 14.73 9.05 -18.38
C ILE A 159 13.79 8.60 -17.26
N VAL A 160 14.29 7.77 -16.34
CA VAL A 160 13.52 7.31 -15.17
C VAL A 160 13.15 8.48 -14.27
N GLU A 161 14.07 9.42 -14.03
CA GLU A 161 13.82 10.62 -13.24
C GLU A 161 12.78 11.54 -13.90
N GLN A 162 12.88 11.77 -15.22
CA GLN A 162 11.87 12.53 -15.96
C GLN A 162 10.50 11.86 -15.93
N ALA A 163 10.45 10.53 -16.05
CA ALA A 163 9.21 9.77 -15.94
C ALA A 163 8.60 9.88 -14.53
N ALA A 164 9.41 9.74 -13.49
CA ALA A 164 8.98 9.91 -12.10
C ALA A 164 8.43 11.33 -11.86
N ASN A 165 9.11 12.35 -12.38
CA ASN A 165 8.64 13.75 -12.30
C ASN A 165 7.33 13.95 -13.07
N GLY A 166 7.18 13.34 -14.26
CA GLY A 166 5.94 13.37 -15.02
C GLY A 166 4.76 12.78 -14.25
N ILE A 167 4.97 11.65 -13.56
CA ILE A 167 3.97 11.03 -12.67
C ILE A 167 3.55 11.99 -11.57
N ILE A 168 4.51 12.67 -10.92
CA ILE A 168 4.24 13.63 -9.84
C ILE A 168 3.38 14.79 -10.38
N ILE A 169 3.80 15.42 -11.47
CA ILE A 169 3.11 16.57 -12.08
C ILE A 169 1.67 16.22 -12.45
N GLU A 170 1.45 15.08 -13.11
CA GLU A 170 0.09 14.62 -13.47
C GLU A 170 -0.75 14.36 -12.21
N GLY A 171 -0.16 13.71 -11.20
CA GLY A 171 -0.83 13.47 -9.93
C GLY A 171 -1.24 14.76 -9.22
N GLU A 172 -0.41 15.80 -9.24
CA GLU A 172 -0.75 17.11 -8.68
C GLU A 172 -1.96 17.74 -9.40
N GLN A 173 -2.02 17.66 -10.73
CA GLN A 173 -3.15 18.15 -11.51
C GLN A 173 -4.46 17.41 -11.16
N LEU A 174 -4.36 16.13 -10.80
CA LEU A 174 -5.49 15.29 -10.38
C LEU A 174 -5.80 15.37 -8.87
N GLY A 175 -5.01 16.11 -8.08
CA GLY A 175 -5.16 16.15 -6.62
C GLY A 175 -4.78 14.82 -5.93
N GLN A 176 -3.91 14.03 -6.53
CA GLN A 176 -3.42 12.72 -6.07
C GLN A 176 -1.91 12.75 -5.76
N HIS A 177 -1.47 13.77 -5.03
CA HIS A 177 -0.07 14.06 -4.75
C HIS A 177 0.64 12.93 -3.96
N CYS A 178 0.02 12.40 -2.91
CA CYS A 178 0.59 11.31 -2.11
C CYS A 178 0.75 10.03 -2.94
N ASN A 179 -0.26 9.69 -3.75
CA ASN A 179 -0.23 8.52 -4.61
C ASN A 179 0.84 8.65 -5.70
N SER A 180 0.95 9.82 -6.35
CA SER A 180 1.93 10.05 -7.39
C SER A 180 3.36 10.08 -6.86
N GLN A 181 3.60 10.70 -5.71
CA GLN A 181 4.91 10.64 -5.04
C GLN A 181 5.31 9.21 -4.69
N TYR A 182 4.36 8.43 -4.15
CA TYR A 182 4.63 7.03 -3.84
C TYR A 182 5.06 6.26 -5.10
N LEU A 183 4.30 6.38 -6.20
CA LEU A 183 4.60 5.71 -7.47
C LEU A 183 5.93 6.16 -8.07
N ALA A 184 6.19 7.47 -8.10
CA ALA A 184 7.44 8.03 -8.60
C ALA A 184 8.66 7.48 -7.83
N ARG A 185 8.56 7.37 -6.50
CA ARG A 185 9.61 6.76 -5.68
C ARG A 185 9.79 5.27 -5.98
N GLN A 186 8.72 4.52 -6.21
CA GLN A 186 8.82 3.10 -6.59
C GLN A 186 9.47 2.91 -7.96
N LEU A 187 9.39 3.89 -8.85
CA LEU A 187 10.04 3.84 -10.16
C LEU A 187 11.56 4.04 -10.08
N ILE A 188 12.02 4.81 -9.08
CA ILE A 188 13.44 5.15 -8.87
C ILE A 188 14.15 4.11 -7.97
N ALA A 189 13.41 3.45 -7.07
CA ALA A 189 13.93 2.51 -6.07
C ALA A 189 14.46 1.20 -6.67
#